data_AF-B1JVH9-F1
#
_entry.id   AF-B1JVH9-F1
#
_cell.length_a   1.000
_cell.length_b   1.000
_cell.length_c   1.000
_cell.angle_alpha   90.00
_cell.angle_beta   90.00
_cell.angle_gamma   90.00
#
_symmetry.space_group_name_H-M   'P 1'
#
loop_
_entity.id
_entity.type
_entity.pdbx_description
1 polymer ?
#
loop_
_entity_poly.entity_id
_entity_poly.type
_entity_poly.pdbx_seq_one_letter_code
_entity_poly.pdbx_strand_id
1 'polypeptide(L)'
;MAGDPVVVKSGPKVLTQTDSTRKEMQDGRPAPVELVKLVKYDVNVRSFHPNKKFEPLGFRFHGDNRGFSLEESFHAIYPARRAGRVTSRVWQVFSVDFAQGSLAAFKQRLTDSVFTASNTSSGPTVFSDGPEPYVDPLYRPEGKATANAFSQEHAGEQVADMNFVYDGKNFAFRGSRFSLREAGRTVVPSLDVHGHVNIKIERVRKWMDIVVLIEGDGFPNCEAFIEDPAGNKLFLGTHVRIGTPATHLFGDNHRIMFANVMRVELTTEGNFGSRMWLFAQVLGGTPDRREDYPAERDIKTGAGSPTVRMSDASQYPMGDMPPPIILPGMDQVAWAADPITKIGDGVSGGFEVPMHISAYEDVGQVWQRLRDSVKRPPVTRHLTVSAWNDYHLHRDPNEGRSKDGEDLDPSLWKRK
;
A
#
# COMPACT_ATOMS: atom_id res chain seq x y z
N MET A 1 -7.85 -21.04 -70.34
CA MET A 1 -8.13 -20.19 -69.17
C MET A 1 -7.56 -20.91 -67.96
N ALA A 2 -6.40 -20.45 -67.47
CA ALA A 2 -5.79 -20.96 -66.25
C ALA A 2 -6.56 -20.38 -65.06
N GLY A 3 -7.08 -21.26 -64.19
CA GLY A 3 -7.80 -20.84 -62.99
C GLY A 3 -6.83 -20.32 -61.94
N ASP A 4 -7.14 -19.15 -61.38
CA ASP A 4 -6.34 -18.54 -60.32
C ASP A 4 -6.34 -19.42 -59.05
N PRO A 5 -5.20 -19.51 -58.35
CA PRO A 5 -5.11 -20.29 -57.11
C PRO A 5 -5.89 -19.60 -56.00
N VAL A 6 -6.78 -20.37 -55.37
CA VAL A 6 -7.53 -19.97 -54.18
C VAL A 6 -6.55 -19.72 -53.03
N VAL A 7 -6.46 -18.45 -52.61
CA VAL A 7 -5.70 -18.03 -51.43
C VAL A 7 -6.37 -18.60 -50.19
N VAL A 8 -5.76 -19.63 -49.61
CA VAL A 8 -6.15 -20.17 -48.30
C VAL A 8 -5.81 -19.10 -47.26
N LYS A 9 -6.82 -18.39 -46.75
CA LYS A 9 -6.66 -17.53 -45.57
C LYS A 9 -6.15 -18.39 -44.42
N SER A 10 -4.92 -18.15 -43.97
CA SER A 10 -4.39 -18.78 -42.78
C SER A 10 -5.28 -18.42 -41.61
N GLY A 11 -5.88 -19.43 -40.97
CA GLY A 11 -6.65 -19.25 -39.75
C GLY A 11 -5.80 -18.61 -38.64
N PRO A 12 -6.43 -18.01 -37.62
CA PRO A 12 -5.71 -17.39 -36.52
C PRO A 12 -4.71 -18.39 -35.93
N LYS A 13 -3.44 -17.93 -35.81
CA LYS A 13 -2.34 -18.74 -35.30
C LYS A 13 -2.68 -19.17 -33.88
N VAL A 14 -2.90 -20.47 -33.68
CA VAL A 14 -3.18 -21.05 -32.35
C VAL A 14 -1.94 -20.86 -31.49
N LEU A 15 -2.00 -19.89 -30.58
CA LEU A 15 -0.95 -19.64 -29.60
C LEU A 15 -1.10 -20.66 -28.47
N THR A 16 -0.52 -21.85 -28.66
CA THR A 16 -0.44 -22.96 -27.68
C THR A 16 -1.79 -23.55 -27.23
N GLN A 17 -1.92 -24.87 -27.38
CA GLN A 17 -3.09 -25.62 -26.89
C GLN A 17 -2.78 -26.09 -25.46
N THR A 18 -3.65 -25.77 -24.51
CA THR A 18 -3.55 -26.28 -23.13
C THR A 18 -4.95 -26.51 -22.61
N ASP A 19 -5.14 -27.65 -21.95
CA ASP A 19 -6.44 -28.05 -21.42
C ASP A 19 -6.90 -27.04 -20.35
N SER A 20 -8.05 -26.41 -20.56
CA SER A 20 -8.65 -25.49 -19.60
C SER A 20 -9.42 -26.19 -18.47
N THR A 21 -9.62 -27.51 -18.59
CA THR A 21 -10.49 -28.31 -17.72
C THR A 21 -9.79 -29.62 -17.31
N ARG A 22 -9.96 -30.07 -16.06
CA ARG A 22 -9.44 -31.38 -15.59
C ARG A 22 -9.95 -32.50 -16.51
N LYS A 23 -9.07 -33.45 -16.85
CA LYS A 23 -9.28 -34.54 -17.83
C LYS A 23 -10.59 -35.34 -17.66
N GLU A 24 -11.11 -35.37 -16.45
CA GLU A 24 -12.27 -36.18 -16.04
C GLU A 24 -13.62 -35.61 -16.53
N MET A 25 -13.65 -34.39 -17.10
CA MET A 25 -14.88 -33.68 -17.51
C MET A 25 -14.91 -33.23 -18.99
N GLN A 26 -14.13 -33.87 -19.87
CA GLN A 26 -13.93 -33.39 -21.25
C GLN A 26 -14.96 -33.94 -22.27
N ASP A 27 -16.15 -33.33 -22.34
CA ASP A 27 -17.06 -33.40 -23.52
C ASP A 27 -16.86 -32.21 -24.50
N GLY A 28 -15.86 -31.35 -24.24
CA GLY A 28 -15.66 -30.08 -24.95
C GLY A 28 -14.96 -30.19 -26.30
N ARG A 29 -15.35 -29.34 -27.26
CA ARG A 29 -14.59 -29.13 -28.51
C ARG A 29 -13.43 -28.15 -28.26
N PRO A 30 -12.23 -28.37 -28.84
CA PRO A 30 -11.15 -27.40 -28.78
C PRO A 30 -11.59 -26.05 -29.38
N ALA A 31 -11.38 -24.96 -28.64
CA ALA A 31 -11.61 -23.59 -29.11
C ALA A 31 -10.31 -22.78 -28.96
N PRO A 32 -9.88 -22.05 -30.00
CA PRO A 32 -8.76 -21.12 -29.87
C PRO A 32 -9.21 -19.94 -28.99
N VAL A 33 -8.52 -19.73 -27.88
CA VAL A 33 -8.77 -18.61 -26.97
C VAL A 33 -7.49 -17.80 -26.86
N GLU A 34 -7.60 -16.50 -27.14
CA GLU A 34 -6.50 -15.58 -26.94
C GLU A 34 -6.34 -15.25 -25.46
N LEU A 35 -5.17 -15.59 -24.90
CA LEU A 35 -4.85 -15.36 -23.50
C LEU A 35 -4.07 -14.06 -23.33
N VAL A 36 -4.36 -13.33 -22.25
CA VAL A 36 -3.49 -12.23 -21.79
C VAL A 36 -2.05 -12.72 -21.63
N LYS A 37 -1.09 -11.95 -22.12
CA LYS A 37 0.33 -12.21 -21.91
C LYS A 37 0.67 -12.02 -20.43
N LEU A 38 1.36 -13.00 -19.84
CA LEU A 38 1.91 -12.84 -18.49
C LEU A 38 3.15 -11.94 -18.57
N VAL A 39 3.18 -10.91 -17.72
CA VAL A 39 4.20 -9.87 -17.72
C VAL A 39 4.59 -9.51 -16.29
N LYS A 40 5.58 -8.62 -16.19
CA LYS A 40 6.08 -8.06 -14.94
C LYS A 40 5.35 -6.75 -14.63
N TYR A 41 4.87 -6.60 -13.41
CA TYR A 41 4.32 -5.36 -12.87
C TYR A 41 5.22 -4.84 -11.75
N ASP A 42 5.35 -3.53 -11.61
CA ASP A 42 6.14 -2.92 -10.54
C ASP A 42 5.20 -2.31 -9.49
N VAL A 43 5.29 -2.80 -8.26
CA VAL A 43 4.53 -2.27 -7.11
C VAL A 43 5.41 -1.26 -6.40
N ASN A 44 4.88 -0.06 -6.23
CA ASN A 44 5.50 1.06 -5.53
C ASN A 44 4.71 1.33 -4.26
N VAL A 45 5.39 1.42 -3.12
CA VAL A 45 4.80 1.78 -1.82
C VAL A 45 5.72 2.77 -1.13
N ARG A 46 5.16 3.84 -0.58
CA ARG A 46 5.98 4.87 0.07
C ARG A 46 5.23 5.64 1.13
N SER A 47 6.03 6.13 2.08
CA SER A 47 5.63 7.08 3.09
C SER A 47 6.17 8.46 2.78
N PHE A 48 5.34 9.49 2.91
CA PHE A 48 5.72 10.88 2.69
C PHE A 48 4.98 11.83 3.62
N HIS A 49 5.57 12.99 3.89
CA HIS A 49 4.93 14.04 4.66
C HIS A 49 4.45 15.17 3.74
N PRO A 50 3.15 15.49 3.69
CA PRO A 50 2.64 16.39 2.66
C PRO A 50 3.07 17.85 2.84
N ASN A 51 3.29 18.29 4.07
CA ASN A 51 3.58 19.70 4.37
C ASN A 51 5.05 20.07 4.06
N LYS A 52 5.33 21.37 3.97
CA LYS A 52 6.70 21.90 3.81
C LYS A 52 7.60 21.52 4.97
N LYS A 53 7.03 21.55 6.17
CA LYS A 53 7.63 21.06 7.40
C LYS A 53 6.61 20.25 8.17
N PHE A 54 7.10 19.39 9.04
CA PHE A 54 6.28 18.68 9.99
C PHE A 54 5.61 19.69 10.94
N GLU A 55 4.52 19.26 11.57
CA GLU A 55 3.86 20.01 12.63
C GLU A 55 4.80 20.22 13.85
N PRO A 56 4.45 21.06 14.84
CA PRO A 56 5.31 21.32 16.00
C PRO A 56 5.80 20.05 16.72
N LEU A 57 4.95 19.02 16.84
CA LEU A 57 5.31 17.72 17.44
C LEU A 57 6.23 16.86 16.56
N GLY A 58 6.48 17.26 15.31
CA GLY A 58 7.53 16.73 14.46
C GLY A 58 8.78 17.63 14.38
N PHE A 59 8.94 18.55 15.33
CA PHE A 59 10.10 19.45 15.48
C PHE A 59 10.43 20.26 14.22
N ARG A 60 9.43 20.51 13.36
CA ARG A 60 9.58 21.26 12.10
C ARG A 60 10.65 20.69 11.15
N PHE A 61 10.89 19.39 11.16
CA PHE A 61 11.67 18.72 10.11
C PHE A 61 11.06 18.98 8.73
N HIS A 62 11.88 19.04 7.68
CA HIS A 62 11.40 19.24 6.33
C HIS A 62 10.54 18.06 5.87
N GLY A 63 9.36 18.36 5.32
CA GLY A 63 8.51 17.38 4.66
C GLY A 63 8.75 17.32 3.15
N ASP A 64 7.86 16.62 2.47
CA ASP A 64 7.92 16.37 1.02
C ASP A 64 7.21 17.45 0.19
N ASN A 65 6.41 18.33 0.83
CA ASN A 65 5.72 19.44 0.17
C ASN A 65 4.98 19.04 -1.12
N ARG A 66 4.19 17.98 -1.05
CA ARG A 66 3.46 17.44 -2.21
C ARG A 66 2.15 16.76 -1.80
N GLY A 67 1.24 16.62 -2.77
CA GLY A 67 0.10 15.73 -2.66
C GLY A 67 0.45 14.27 -2.96
N PHE A 68 -0.59 13.44 -3.03
CA PHE A 68 -0.48 12.08 -3.55
C PHE A 68 -0.04 12.08 -5.01
N SER A 69 0.71 11.06 -5.44
CA SER A 69 1.30 11.04 -6.78
C SER A 69 1.51 9.63 -7.32
N LEU A 70 1.43 9.51 -8.64
CA LEU A 70 1.83 8.33 -9.43
C LEU A 70 3.23 8.48 -10.05
N GLU A 71 3.93 9.59 -9.80
CA GLU A 71 5.33 9.73 -10.19
C GLU A 71 6.23 8.84 -9.32
N GLU A 72 7.33 8.36 -9.86
CA GLU A 72 8.30 7.58 -9.09
C GLU A 72 9.05 8.47 -8.09
N SER A 73 9.45 7.85 -6.97
CA SER A 73 10.45 8.47 -6.11
C SER A 73 11.84 8.30 -6.74
N PHE A 74 12.83 9.05 -6.23
CA PHE A 74 14.18 9.00 -6.76
C PHE A 74 15.21 8.88 -5.66
N HIS A 75 16.35 8.26 -5.97
CA HIS A 75 17.50 8.21 -5.10
C HIS A 75 18.78 8.15 -5.95
N ALA A 76 19.92 8.63 -5.44
CA ALA A 76 21.16 8.71 -6.20
C ALA A 76 21.66 7.34 -6.71
N ILE A 77 21.37 6.27 -5.97
CA ILE A 77 21.76 4.90 -6.31
C ILE A 77 20.63 4.11 -6.99
N TYR A 78 19.45 4.72 -7.15
CA TYR A 78 18.36 4.09 -7.88
C TYR A 78 18.45 4.48 -9.36
N PRO A 79 18.57 3.50 -10.28
CA PRO A 79 18.47 3.80 -11.70
C PRO A 79 17.04 4.25 -11.99
N ALA A 80 16.83 5.56 -12.13
CA ALA A 80 15.51 6.14 -12.42
C ALA A 80 14.90 5.46 -13.64
N ARG A 81 13.68 4.91 -13.52
CA ARG A 81 13.05 4.15 -14.61
C ARG A 81 12.36 5.08 -15.61
N ARG A 82 11.76 6.19 -15.17
CA ARG A 82 11.11 7.21 -16.04
C ARG A 82 11.14 8.65 -15.45
N ALA A 83 10.70 9.63 -16.23
CA ALA A 83 10.62 11.05 -15.83
C ALA A 83 9.44 11.32 -14.86
N GLY A 84 9.60 12.31 -13.99
CA GLY A 84 8.75 12.56 -12.81
C GLY A 84 9.48 12.13 -11.55
N ARG A 85 9.60 13.03 -10.58
CA ARG A 85 10.43 12.83 -9.38
C ARG A 85 9.76 13.49 -8.19
N VAL A 86 9.19 12.67 -7.34
CA VAL A 86 8.69 13.11 -6.03
C VAL A 86 9.58 12.61 -4.91
N THR A 87 9.56 13.29 -3.77
CA THR A 87 10.32 12.87 -2.59
C THR A 87 9.48 11.97 -1.68
N SER A 88 10.15 11.15 -0.87
CA SER A 88 9.53 10.29 0.14
C SER A 88 10.41 10.17 1.38
N ARG A 89 9.79 9.91 2.53
CA ARG A 89 10.49 9.59 3.78
C ARG A 89 11.03 8.16 3.76
N VAL A 90 10.28 7.22 3.21
CA VAL A 90 10.74 5.88 2.84
C VAL A 90 9.95 5.47 1.60
N TRP A 91 10.60 4.81 0.66
CA TRP A 91 9.99 4.26 -0.55
C TRP A 91 10.56 2.89 -0.84
N GLN A 92 9.68 1.96 -1.16
CA GLN A 92 10.00 0.63 -1.63
C GLN A 92 9.36 0.38 -3.00
N VAL A 93 10.10 -0.29 -3.86
CA VAL A 93 9.61 -0.83 -5.13
C VAL A 93 10.03 -2.30 -5.26
N PHE A 94 9.13 -3.13 -5.77
CA PHE A 94 9.42 -4.53 -6.10
C PHE A 94 8.63 -4.96 -7.34
N SER A 95 9.16 -5.95 -8.06
CA SER A 95 8.60 -6.46 -9.29
C SER A 95 7.86 -7.78 -9.08
N VAL A 96 6.62 -7.85 -9.56
CA VAL A 96 5.77 -9.04 -9.58
C VAL A 96 5.78 -9.61 -10.99
N ASP A 97 6.60 -10.63 -11.22
CA ASP A 97 6.76 -11.26 -12.54
C ASP A 97 5.88 -12.51 -12.69
N PHE A 98 4.76 -12.38 -13.41
CA PHE A 98 3.85 -13.50 -13.63
C PHE A 98 4.31 -14.46 -14.73
N ALA A 99 5.36 -14.14 -15.49
CA ALA A 99 5.90 -15.04 -16.51
C ALA A 99 6.73 -16.19 -15.91
N GLN A 100 6.89 -16.23 -14.59
CA GLN A 100 7.63 -17.26 -13.89
C GLN A 100 6.87 -18.60 -13.90
N GLY A 101 7.60 -19.71 -14.11
CA GLY A 101 7.01 -21.05 -14.20
C GLY A 101 6.93 -21.81 -12.86
N SER A 102 7.43 -21.24 -11.76
CA SER A 102 7.40 -21.90 -10.45
C SER A 102 7.43 -20.89 -9.29
N LEU A 103 6.92 -21.31 -8.12
CA LEU A 103 6.98 -20.51 -6.90
C LEU A 103 8.43 -20.17 -6.49
N ALA A 104 9.38 -21.09 -6.67
CA ALA A 104 10.78 -20.85 -6.32
C ALA A 104 11.40 -19.74 -7.19
N ALA A 105 11.18 -19.80 -8.51
CA ALA A 105 11.64 -18.76 -9.43
C ALA A 105 10.96 -17.41 -9.15
N PHE A 106 9.65 -17.43 -8.87
CA PHE A 106 8.90 -16.24 -8.47
C PHE A 106 9.44 -15.61 -7.18
N LYS A 107 9.66 -16.40 -6.12
CA LYS A 107 10.25 -15.93 -4.85
C LYS A 107 11.61 -15.25 -5.06
N GLN A 108 12.47 -15.88 -5.85
CA GLN A 108 13.80 -15.36 -6.13
C GLN A 108 13.71 -14.02 -6.87
N ARG A 109 12.93 -13.95 -7.96
CA ARG A 109 12.74 -12.73 -8.74
C ARG A 109 12.13 -11.58 -7.93
N LEU A 110 11.14 -11.89 -7.09
CA LEU A 110 10.53 -10.91 -6.20
C LEU A 110 11.59 -10.33 -5.25
N THR A 111 12.35 -11.18 -4.57
CA THR A 111 13.40 -10.77 -3.63
C THR A 111 14.49 -9.95 -4.31
N ASP A 112 14.98 -10.38 -5.47
CA ASP A 112 16.05 -9.71 -6.22
C ASP A 112 15.63 -8.34 -6.77
N SER A 113 14.32 -8.10 -6.87
CA SER A 113 13.77 -6.86 -7.42
C SER A 113 13.50 -5.77 -6.38
N VAL A 114 13.58 -6.09 -5.08
CA VAL A 114 13.29 -5.15 -3.99
C VAL A 114 14.33 -4.05 -3.99
N PHE A 115 13.85 -2.81 -3.95
CA PHE A 115 14.67 -1.65 -3.68
C PHE A 115 13.96 -0.76 -2.66
N THR A 116 14.66 -0.40 -1.59
CA THR A 116 14.17 0.54 -0.57
C THR A 116 15.15 1.72 -0.41
N ALA A 117 14.63 2.93 -0.36
CA ALA A 117 15.43 4.15 -0.12
C ALA A 117 14.62 5.26 0.54
N SER A 118 15.30 6.33 0.94
CA SER A 118 14.73 7.55 1.52
C SER A 118 15.33 8.76 0.82
N ASN A 119 14.53 9.80 0.57
CA ASN A 119 15.07 11.08 0.11
C ASN A 119 15.68 11.84 1.29
N THR A 120 16.51 12.85 0.98
CA THR A 120 17.21 13.62 2.00
C THR A 120 16.29 14.10 3.11
N SER A 121 16.63 13.75 4.36
CA SER A 121 16.00 14.29 5.55
C SER A 121 16.81 15.48 6.07
N SER A 122 16.14 16.50 6.57
CA SER A 122 16.79 17.67 7.17
C SER A 122 15.81 18.38 8.12
N GLY A 123 16.34 19.18 9.04
CA GLY A 123 15.52 19.92 9.98
C GLY A 123 16.26 21.12 10.60
N PRO A 124 15.63 21.81 11.55
CA PRO A 124 16.23 22.95 12.23
C PRO A 124 17.52 22.55 12.95
N THR A 125 18.52 23.43 12.93
CA THR A 125 19.86 23.18 13.50
C THR A 125 19.83 22.76 14.97
N VAL A 126 18.84 23.21 15.75
CA VAL A 126 18.66 22.86 17.17
C VAL A 126 18.31 21.38 17.37
N PHE A 127 17.65 20.74 16.39
CA PHE A 127 17.18 19.35 16.49
C PHE A 127 17.85 18.42 15.48
N SER A 128 18.79 18.91 14.67
CA SER A 128 19.38 18.17 13.56
C SER A 128 20.91 18.14 13.61
N ASP A 129 21.50 17.02 13.20
CA ASP A 129 22.95 16.85 12.91
C ASP A 129 23.30 17.26 11.47
N GLY A 130 22.41 18.01 10.82
CA GLY A 130 22.48 18.36 9.40
C GLY A 130 21.74 17.35 8.50
N PRO A 131 21.71 17.62 7.18
CA PRO A 131 21.00 16.77 6.24
C PRO A 131 21.55 15.33 6.19
N GLU A 132 20.67 14.36 6.04
CA GLU A 132 21.00 12.96 5.77
C GLU A 132 20.50 12.57 4.38
N PRO A 133 21.39 12.32 3.40
CA PRO A 133 21.01 11.92 2.04
C PRO A 133 20.80 10.41 1.87
N TYR A 134 21.08 9.57 2.87
CA TYR A 134 20.87 8.12 2.84
C TYR A 134 21.67 7.38 1.75
N VAL A 135 22.88 7.87 1.45
CA VAL A 135 23.80 7.19 0.51
C VAL A 135 24.62 6.09 1.18
N ASP A 136 24.86 6.20 2.49
CA ASP A 136 25.58 5.21 3.27
C ASP A 136 24.65 4.02 3.59
N PRO A 137 25.03 2.77 3.24
CA PRO A 137 24.30 1.56 3.64
C PRO A 137 23.88 1.52 5.11
N LEU A 138 24.69 2.05 6.03
CA LEU A 138 24.41 1.99 7.46
C LEU A 138 23.16 2.80 7.87
N TYR A 139 22.82 3.86 7.13
CA TYR A 139 21.70 4.74 7.47
C TYR A 139 20.47 4.50 6.57
N ARG A 140 20.59 3.68 5.53
CA ARG A 140 19.51 3.45 4.58
C ARG A 140 18.33 2.71 5.23
N PRO A 141 17.10 3.00 4.79
CA PRO A 141 15.95 2.18 5.17
C PRO A 141 16.11 0.76 4.64
N GLU A 142 15.47 -0.18 5.33
CA GLU A 142 15.44 -1.59 4.94
C GLU A 142 14.06 -1.96 4.42
N GLY A 143 14.00 -3.02 3.63
CA GLY A 143 12.72 -3.58 3.24
C GLY A 143 12.84 -4.89 2.52
N LYS A 144 11.71 -5.61 2.48
CA LYS A 144 11.62 -6.97 1.99
C LYS A 144 10.27 -7.20 1.33
N ALA A 145 10.24 -8.02 0.29
CA ALA A 145 9.03 -8.60 -0.27
C ALA A 145 9.18 -10.13 -0.30
N THR A 146 8.13 -10.85 0.10
CA THR A 146 8.12 -12.32 0.16
C THR A 146 6.87 -12.87 -0.47
N ALA A 147 7.00 -13.92 -1.28
CA ALA A 147 5.84 -14.63 -1.81
C ALA A 147 5.37 -15.70 -0.83
N ASN A 148 4.09 -15.67 -0.47
CA ASN A 148 3.41 -16.71 0.30
C ASN A 148 2.97 -17.85 -0.62
N ALA A 149 2.41 -17.48 -1.77
CA ALA A 149 1.93 -18.42 -2.78
C ALA A 149 2.13 -17.88 -4.19
N PHE A 150 2.28 -18.81 -5.14
CA PHE A 150 2.32 -18.53 -6.57
C PHE A 150 1.85 -19.79 -7.28
N SER A 151 0.72 -19.70 -7.97
CA SER A 151 0.07 -20.86 -8.57
C SER A 151 -0.42 -20.55 -9.98
N GLN A 152 -0.19 -21.53 -10.84
CA GLN A 152 -0.77 -21.63 -12.17
C GLN A 152 -1.65 -22.88 -12.16
N GLU A 153 -2.90 -22.78 -11.68
CA GLU A 153 -3.78 -23.95 -11.63
C GLU A 153 -4.08 -24.48 -13.04
N HIS A 154 -4.20 -23.57 -14.00
CA HIS A 154 -4.35 -23.85 -15.42
C HIS A 154 -3.86 -22.66 -16.24
N ALA A 155 -3.67 -22.85 -17.55
CA ALA A 155 -3.15 -21.79 -18.43
C ALA A 155 -3.98 -20.50 -18.44
N GLY A 156 -5.28 -20.56 -18.10
CA GLY A 156 -6.17 -19.41 -18.03
C GLY A 156 -5.99 -18.52 -16.79
N GLU A 157 -5.28 -18.95 -15.76
CA GLU A 157 -5.22 -18.23 -14.47
C GLU A 157 -3.83 -18.27 -13.86
N GLN A 158 -3.43 -17.13 -13.28
CA GLN A 158 -2.21 -17.03 -12.48
C GLN A 158 -2.52 -16.26 -11.19
N VAL A 159 -2.10 -16.79 -10.04
CA VAL A 159 -2.30 -16.16 -8.74
C VAL A 159 -0.95 -15.97 -8.05
N ALA A 160 -0.74 -14.80 -7.46
CA ALA A 160 0.40 -14.47 -6.60
C ALA A 160 -0.11 -13.88 -5.28
N ASP A 161 0.37 -14.40 -4.16
CA ASP A 161 0.11 -13.89 -2.82
C ASP A 161 1.44 -13.51 -2.18
N MET A 162 1.56 -12.27 -1.72
CA MET A 162 2.81 -11.67 -1.29
C MET A 162 2.61 -10.81 -0.05
N ASN A 163 3.63 -10.77 0.79
CA ASN A 163 3.79 -9.76 1.83
C ASN A 163 4.96 -8.85 1.47
N PHE A 164 4.91 -7.61 1.94
CA PHE A 164 6.06 -6.73 1.94
C PHE A 164 6.15 -5.96 3.26
N VAL A 165 7.34 -5.52 3.59
CA VAL A 165 7.62 -4.65 4.72
C VAL A 165 8.72 -3.66 4.35
N TYR A 166 8.66 -2.44 4.86
CA TYR A 166 9.82 -1.57 4.94
C TYR A 166 9.86 -0.83 6.27
N ASP A 167 11.07 -0.49 6.69
CA ASP A 167 11.30 0.42 7.80
C ASP A 167 12.33 1.50 7.47
N GLY A 168 12.24 2.64 8.16
CA GLY A 168 13.23 3.70 8.03
C GLY A 168 13.33 4.57 9.26
N LYS A 169 14.53 5.11 9.50
CA LYS A 169 14.84 5.92 10.68
C LYS A 169 15.35 7.29 10.24
N ASN A 170 15.01 8.34 10.98
CA ASN A 170 15.49 9.69 10.67
C ASN A 170 16.88 9.95 11.28
N PHE A 171 17.93 9.75 10.48
CA PHE A 171 19.31 10.01 10.91
C PHE A 171 19.74 11.47 10.78
N ALA A 172 18.89 12.35 10.23
CA ALA A 172 19.13 13.79 10.31
C ALA A 172 18.84 14.34 11.72
N PHE A 173 18.16 13.59 12.58
CA PHE A 173 17.85 14.01 13.95
C PHE A 173 19.10 13.96 14.83
N ARG A 174 19.21 14.96 15.72
CA ARG A 174 20.38 15.16 16.56
C ARG A 174 20.66 13.95 17.43
N GLY A 175 21.86 13.40 17.33
CA GLY A 175 22.33 12.25 18.09
C GLY A 175 21.96 10.90 17.49
N SER A 176 21.11 10.82 16.45
CA SER A 176 20.70 9.55 15.85
C SER A 176 21.88 8.77 15.26
N ARG A 177 22.75 9.44 14.50
CA ARG A 177 23.93 8.78 13.88
C ARG A 177 24.94 8.31 14.93
N PHE A 178 25.19 9.15 15.94
CA PHE A 178 26.09 8.81 17.04
C PHE A 178 25.55 7.60 17.83
N SER A 179 24.28 7.67 18.24
CA SER A 179 23.63 6.58 18.98
C SER A 179 23.65 5.26 18.22
N LEU A 180 23.42 5.28 16.90
CA LEU A 180 23.48 4.05 16.10
C LEU A 180 24.87 3.43 16.12
N ARG A 181 25.93 4.24 15.95
CA ARG A 181 27.31 3.74 15.92
C ARG A 181 27.79 3.21 17.26
N GLU A 182 27.42 3.87 18.36
CA GLU A 182 27.91 3.50 19.69
C GLU A 182 27.06 2.43 20.38
N ALA A 183 25.74 2.44 20.17
CA ALA A 183 24.80 1.62 20.92
C ALA A 183 23.91 0.71 20.05
N GLY A 184 24.08 0.73 18.72
CA GLY A 184 23.28 -0.08 17.79
C GLY A 184 21.81 0.35 17.70
N ARG A 185 21.45 1.52 18.25
CA ARG A 185 20.06 2.03 18.30
C ARG A 185 20.01 3.53 18.05
N THR A 186 18.89 4.03 17.54
CA THR A 186 18.66 5.46 17.28
C THR A 186 17.75 6.09 18.34
N VAL A 187 17.77 7.42 18.46
CA VAL A 187 16.87 8.19 19.33
C VAL A 187 15.50 8.47 18.69
N VAL A 188 15.39 8.31 17.37
CA VAL A 188 14.13 8.41 16.64
C VAL A 188 13.63 6.98 16.35
N PRO A 189 12.37 6.63 16.69
CA PRO A 189 11.79 5.36 16.32
C PRO A 189 11.85 5.08 14.82
N SER A 190 11.75 3.79 14.46
CA SER A 190 11.47 3.43 13.07
C SER A 190 10.11 3.94 12.65
N LEU A 191 9.98 4.18 11.36
CA LEU A 191 8.73 4.21 10.63
C LEU A 191 8.55 2.84 10.00
N ASP A 192 7.47 2.15 10.32
CA ASP A 192 7.23 0.77 9.90
C ASP A 192 5.96 0.68 9.04
N VAL A 193 6.03 -0.03 7.91
CA VAL A 193 4.89 -0.32 7.03
C VAL A 193 4.92 -1.76 6.57
N HIS A 194 3.80 -2.44 6.71
CA HIS A 194 3.55 -3.81 6.28
C HIS A 194 2.43 -3.83 5.25
N GLY A 195 2.48 -4.79 4.33
CA GLY A 195 1.37 -4.99 3.42
C GLY A 195 1.23 -6.41 2.91
N HIS A 196 -0.02 -6.74 2.60
CA HIS A 196 -0.46 -7.98 2.00
C HIS A 196 -1.05 -7.67 0.63
N VAL A 197 -0.57 -8.35 -0.40
CA VAL A 197 -1.00 -8.17 -1.78
C VAL A 197 -1.30 -9.53 -2.39
N ASN A 198 -2.54 -9.71 -2.83
CA ASN A 198 -2.97 -10.87 -3.60
C ASN A 198 -3.40 -10.39 -4.99
N ILE A 199 -2.78 -10.93 -6.03
CA ILE A 199 -3.08 -10.60 -7.42
C ILE A 199 -3.46 -11.88 -8.15
N LYS A 200 -4.60 -11.86 -8.81
CA LYS A 200 -5.09 -12.93 -9.66
C LYS A 200 -5.32 -12.40 -11.08
N ILE A 201 -4.67 -13.00 -12.06
CA ILE A 201 -4.83 -12.70 -13.48
C ILE A 201 -5.72 -13.77 -14.11
N GLU A 202 -6.92 -13.38 -14.55
CA GLU A 202 -7.81 -14.20 -15.37
C GLU A 202 -7.57 -13.86 -16.84
N ARG A 203 -6.87 -14.76 -17.54
CA ARG A 203 -6.31 -14.51 -18.87
C ARG A 203 -7.31 -14.70 -19.99
N VAL A 204 -8.40 -15.44 -19.77
CA VAL A 204 -9.45 -15.66 -20.77
C VAL A 204 -10.40 -14.47 -20.81
N ARG A 205 -10.86 -14.04 -19.64
CA ARG A 205 -11.78 -12.89 -19.52
C ARG A 205 -11.04 -11.54 -19.48
N LYS A 206 -9.70 -11.56 -19.44
CA LYS A 206 -8.81 -10.40 -19.53
C LYS A 206 -9.02 -9.40 -18.39
N TRP A 207 -8.92 -9.86 -17.15
CA TRP A 207 -8.93 -8.99 -15.97
C TRP A 207 -7.94 -9.44 -14.90
N MET A 208 -7.56 -8.49 -14.06
CA MET A 208 -6.74 -8.69 -12.87
C MET A 208 -7.54 -8.31 -11.64
N ASP A 209 -7.70 -9.25 -10.70
CA ASP A 209 -8.12 -8.94 -9.33
C ASP A 209 -6.90 -8.58 -8.49
N ILE A 210 -7.01 -7.51 -7.72
CA ILE A 210 -6.00 -7.03 -6.79
C ILE A 210 -6.69 -6.85 -5.43
N VAL A 211 -6.22 -7.60 -4.45
CA VAL A 211 -6.58 -7.42 -3.03
C VAL A 211 -5.35 -6.88 -2.33
N VAL A 212 -5.47 -5.72 -1.71
CA VAL A 212 -4.38 -5.07 -0.99
C VAL A 212 -4.85 -4.67 0.40
N LEU A 213 -4.01 -4.92 1.40
CA LEU A 213 -4.14 -4.43 2.76
C LEU A 213 -2.78 -3.88 3.17
N ILE A 214 -2.73 -2.62 3.56
CA ILE A 214 -1.51 -1.97 4.05
C ILE A 214 -1.79 -1.44 5.45
N GLU A 215 -0.86 -1.71 6.34
CA GLU A 215 -0.88 -1.34 7.74
C GLU A 215 0.50 -0.89 8.20
N GLY A 216 0.58 -0.27 9.36
CA GLY A 216 1.83 0.17 9.95
C GLY A 216 1.62 1.41 10.80
N ASP A 217 2.65 2.23 10.90
CA ASP A 217 2.59 3.42 11.73
C ASP A 217 1.55 4.44 11.27
N GLY A 218 1.02 5.18 12.24
CA GLY A 218 0.03 6.22 11.96
C GLY A 218 0.61 7.49 11.33
N PHE A 219 1.92 7.53 11.10
CA PHE A 219 2.63 8.68 10.56
C PHE A 219 3.78 8.22 9.65
N PRO A 220 4.00 8.89 8.49
CA PRO A 220 3.28 10.00 7.91
C PRO A 220 2.17 9.49 6.96
N ASN A 221 1.91 10.16 5.85
CA ASN A 221 0.99 9.63 4.83
C ASN A 221 1.65 8.44 4.12
N CYS A 222 0.83 7.49 3.67
CA CYS A 222 1.29 6.34 2.90
C CYS A 222 0.50 6.26 1.58
N GLU A 223 1.16 5.88 0.49
CA GLU A 223 0.51 5.62 -0.80
C GLU A 223 1.15 4.43 -1.49
N ALA A 224 0.34 3.72 -2.27
CA ALA A 224 0.82 2.62 -3.10
C ALA A 224 0.19 2.68 -4.49
N PHE A 225 0.95 2.25 -5.50
CA PHE A 225 0.47 2.08 -6.86
C PHE A 225 1.20 0.92 -7.55
N ILE A 226 0.57 0.37 -8.59
CA ILE A 226 1.15 -0.66 -9.45
C ILE A 226 1.29 -0.10 -10.87
N GLU A 227 2.42 -0.42 -11.52
CA GLU A 227 2.76 -0.01 -12.89
C GLU A 227 2.88 -1.23 -13.79
N ASP A 228 2.30 -1.16 -14.99
CA ASP A 228 2.43 -2.18 -16.02
C ASP A 228 3.65 -1.94 -16.93
N PRO A 229 4.01 -2.89 -17.83
CA PRO A 229 5.17 -2.72 -18.71
C PRO A 229 5.09 -1.50 -19.66
N ALA A 230 3.88 -1.07 -20.03
CA ALA A 230 3.66 0.10 -20.87
C ALA A 230 3.81 1.42 -20.09
N GLY A 231 3.83 1.38 -18.77
CA GLY A 231 3.91 2.55 -17.90
C GLY A 231 2.57 3.12 -17.46
N ASN A 232 1.48 2.40 -17.72
CA ASN A 232 0.19 2.75 -17.13
C ASN A 232 0.22 2.40 -15.65
N LYS A 233 -0.42 3.25 -14.85
CA LYS A 233 -0.37 3.17 -13.40
C LYS A 233 -1.77 3.09 -12.82
N LEU A 234 -1.90 2.38 -11.71
CA LEU A 234 -3.12 2.25 -10.94
C LEU A 234 -2.79 2.43 -9.47
N PHE A 235 -3.44 3.40 -8.80
CA PHE A 235 -3.35 3.50 -7.35
C PHE A 235 -3.89 2.22 -6.71
N LEU A 236 -3.12 1.70 -5.75
CA LEU A 236 -3.56 0.63 -4.86
C LEU A 236 -4.27 1.19 -3.63
N GLY A 237 -3.96 2.43 -3.23
CA GLY A 237 -4.64 3.17 -2.18
C GLY A 237 -3.79 4.29 -1.58
N THR A 238 -4.40 5.05 -0.67
CA THR A 238 -3.77 6.19 0.01
C THR A 238 -4.22 6.27 1.47
N HIS A 239 -3.32 6.69 2.34
CA HIS A 239 -3.54 6.95 3.75
C HIS A 239 -3.12 8.38 4.10
N VAL A 240 -4.01 9.09 4.78
CA VAL A 240 -3.71 10.36 5.43
C VAL A 240 -3.35 10.05 6.87
N ARG A 241 -2.18 10.53 7.31
CA ARG A 241 -1.64 10.28 8.64
C ARG A 241 -2.66 10.49 9.73
N ILE A 242 -2.61 9.62 10.73
CA ILE A 242 -3.48 9.57 11.90
C ILE A 242 -2.79 10.06 13.17
N GLY A 243 -1.74 10.87 13.04
CA GLY A 243 -1.06 11.48 14.18
C GLY A 243 0.20 12.25 13.81
N THR A 244 1.14 12.28 14.75
CA THR A 244 2.42 13.00 14.63
C THR A 244 3.59 12.06 14.89
N PRO A 245 4.83 12.42 14.49
CA PRO A 245 6.00 11.58 14.75
C PRO A 245 6.16 11.20 16.23
N ALA A 246 5.88 12.15 17.12
CA ALA A 246 6.07 11.99 18.56
C ALA A 246 5.08 11.00 19.19
N THR A 247 3.96 10.70 18.55
CA THR A 247 2.88 9.87 19.13
C THR A 247 2.63 8.58 18.37
N HIS A 248 2.96 8.53 17.07
CA HIS A 248 2.49 7.46 16.17
C HIS A 248 3.59 6.73 15.41
N LEU A 249 4.86 6.91 15.78
CA LEU A 249 6.02 6.11 15.30
C LEU A 249 6.57 5.14 16.35
N PHE A 250 6.13 5.23 17.61
CA PHE A 250 6.71 4.40 18.67
C PHE A 250 6.16 2.99 18.63
N GLY A 251 7.04 2.02 18.35
CA GLY A 251 6.74 0.60 18.30
C GLY A 251 6.23 0.16 16.92
N ASP A 252 6.19 -1.15 16.70
CA ASP A 252 5.63 -1.73 15.47
C ASP A 252 4.10 -1.73 15.59
N ASN A 253 3.47 -0.71 15.01
CA ASN A 253 2.03 -0.53 15.16
C ASN A 253 1.32 -1.08 13.92
N HIS A 254 0.49 -2.10 14.05
CA HIS A 254 -0.28 -2.65 12.92
C HIS A 254 -1.57 -1.86 12.65
N ARG A 255 -1.49 -0.51 12.54
CA ARG A 255 -2.67 0.31 12.24
C ARG A 255 -3.04 0.17 10.77
N ILE A 256 -4.28 -0.19 10.49
CA ILE A 256 -4.80 -0.26 9.13
C ILE A 256 -4.67 1.12 8.47
N MET A 257 -3.89 1.22 7.41
CA MET A 257 -3.72 2.45 6.66
C MET A 257 -4.81 2.57 5.59
N PHE A 258 -4.90 1.55 4.74
CA PHE A 258 -5.96 1.35 3.76
C PHE A 258 -6.01 -0.11 3.31
N ALA A 259 -7.17 -0.51 2.80
CA ALA A 259 -7.35 -1.80 2.15
C ALA A 259 -8.35 -1.69 1.00
N ASN A 260 -8.02 -2.28 -0.14
CA ASN A 260 -8.83 -2.18 -1.35
C ASN A 260 -8.94 -3.53 -2.05
N VAL A 261 -10.11 -3.77 -2.64
CA VAL A 261 -10.35 -4.92 -3.53
C VAL A 261 -10.84 -4.38 -4.86
N MET A 262 -10.06 -4.63 -5.89
CA MET A 262 -10.24 -4.03 -7.21
C MET A 262 -10.13 -5.10 -8.28
N ARG A 263 -10.92 -4.95 -9.35
CA ARG A 263 -10.72 -5.64 -10.62
C ARG A 263 -10.41 -4.62 -11.68
N VAL A 264 -9.36 -4.83 -12.46
CA VAL A 264 -9.00 -3.99 -13.59
C VAL A 264 -8.99 -4.82 -14.87
N GLU A 265 -9.51 -4.25 -15.95
CA GLU A 265 -9.42 -4.83 -17.29
C GLU A 265 -7.95 -4.93 -17.73
N LEU A 266 -7.62 -5.94 -18.53
CA LEU A 266 -6.29 -6.11 -19.12
C LEU A 266 -6.38 -6.13 -20.65
N THR A 267 -5.36 -5.57 -21.31
CA THR A 267 -5.11 -5.82 -22.73
C THR A 267 -4.49 -7.20 -22.94
N THR A 268 -4.46 -7.66 -24.19
CA THR A 268 -3.82 -8.92 -24.60
C THR A 268 -2.31 -8.94 -24.29
N GLU A 269 -1.69 -7.77 -24.24
CA GLU A 269 -0.27 -7.58 -23.94
C GLU A 269 0.03 -7.59 -22.44
N GLY A 270 -1.01 -7.65 -21.58
CA GLY A 270 -0.86 -7.60 -20.13
C GLY A 270 -0.76 -6.17 -19.57
N ASN A 271 -1.26 -5.17 -20.30
CA ASN A 271 -1.33 -3.79 -19.80
C ASN A 271 -2.70 -3.49 -19.19
N PHE A 272 -2.80 -2.48 -18.34
CA PHE A 272 -4.08 -2.03 -17.79
C PHE A 272 -4.99 -1.48 -18.88
N GLY A 273 -6.22 -1.98 -18.91
CA GLY A 273 -7.32 -1.42 -19.67
C GLY A 273 -7.94 -0.20 -18.98
N SER A 274 -9.01 0.33 -19.58
CA SER A 274 -9.66 1.55 -19.06
C SER A 274 -10.64 1.27 -17.92
N ARG A 275 -11.23 0.07 -17.91
CA ARG A 275 -12.34 -0.29 -17.02
C ARG A 275 -11.84 -0.87 -15.71
N MET A 276 -12.56 -0.53 -14.64
CA MET A 276 -12.28 -0.99 -13.30
C MET A 276 -13.58 -1.27 -12.54
N TRP A 277 -13.51 -2.18 -11.59
CA TRP A 277 -14.55 -2.42 -10.60
C TRP A 277 -13.95 -2.42 -9.21
N LEU A 278 -14.54 -1.64 -8.32
CA LEU A 278 -14.23 -1.65 -6.90
C LEU A 278 -15.21 -2.60 -6.20
N PHE A 279 -14.71 -3.47 -5.33
CA PHE A 279 -15.50 -4.38 -4.49
C PHE A 279 -15.48 -3.95 -3.03
N ALA A 280 -14.40 -3.31 -2.58
CA ALA A 280 -14.28 -2.69 -1.28
C ALA A 280 -13.23 -1.59 -1.32
N GLN A 281 -13.52 -0.46 -0.67
CA GLN A 281 -12.55 0.55 -0.26
C GLN A 281 -12.66 0.77 1.24
N VAL A 282 -11.57 0.53 1.95
CA VAL A 282 -11.49 0.57 3.40
C VAL A 282 -10.34 1.46 3.82
N LEU A 283 -10.59 2.34 4.79
CA LEU A 283 -9.59 3.19 5.44
C LEU A 283 -9.60 2.94 6.94
N GLY A 284 -8.44 3.02 7.58
CA GLY A 284 -8.37 3.04 9.03
C GLY A 284 -8.77 4.41 9.54
N GLY A 285 -9.82 4.43 10.37
CA GLY A 285 -10.24 5.60 11.12
C GLY A 285 -10.90 6.71 10.28
N THR A 286 -11.97 7.30 10.81
CA THR A 286 -12.64 8.45 10.20
C THR A 286 -11.77 9.72 10.24
N PRO A 287 -11.90 10.63 9.26
CA PRO A 287 -11.16 11.89 9.22
C PRO A 287 -11.24 12.73 10.51
N ASP A 288 -12.40 12.79 11.14
CA ASP A 288 -12.66 13.61 12.34
C ASP A 288 -12.04 13.06 13.62
N ARG A 289 -11.57 11.81 13.60
CA ARG A 289 -11.03 11.11 14.78
C ARG A 289 -9.61 10.62 14.59
N ARG A 290 -8.96 10.92 13.46
CA ARG A 290 -7.64 10.43 13.08
C ARG A 290 -6.63 10.42 14.24
N GLU A 291 -6.52 11.50 15.02
CA GLU A 291 -5.57 11.62 16.13
C GLU A 291 -5.82 10.68 17.32
N ASP A 292 -7.02 10.10 17.40
CA ASP A 292 -7.43 9.19 18.48
C ASP A 292 -7.07 7.72 18.19
N TYR A 293 -6.37 7.41 17.08
CA TYR A 293 -6.25 6.03 16.59
C TYR A 293 -5.20 5.25 17.41
N PRO A 294 -5.63 4.30 18.27
CA PRO A 294 -4.75 3.71 19.28
C PRO A 294 -3.62 2.89 18.66
N ALA A 295 -2.51 2.73 19.38
CA ALA A 295 -1.51 1.73 19.04
C ALA A 295 -2.04 0.34 19.35
N GLU A 296 -1.53 -0.70 18.70
CA GLU A 296 -1.94 -2.08 18.98
C GLU A 296 -1.72 -2.45 20.46
N ARG A 297 -0.61 -2.03 21.05
CA ARG A 297 -0.32 -2.21 22.48
C ARG A 297 -1.30 -1.48 23.42
N ASP A 298 -1.96 -0.43 22.93
CA ASP A 298 -2.95 0.33 23.67
C ASP A 298 -4.34 -0.33 23.57
N ILE A 299 -4.50 -1.33 22.70
CA ILE A 299 -5.66 -2.22 22.62
C ILE A 299 -5.58 -3.22 23.77
N LYS A 300 -5.86 -2.73 24.98
CA LYS A 300 -6.06 -3.64 26.11
C LYS A 300 -7.45 -4.24 25.99
N THR A 301 -7.46 -5.54 25.68
CA THR A 301 -8.51 -6.53 25.97
C THR A 301 -9.74 -6.59 25.04
N GLY A 302 -10.29 -7.80 24.91
CA GLY A 302 -11.44 -8.09 24.04
C GLY A 302 -12.72 -7.39 24.48
N ALA A 303 -13.68 -7.29 23.56
CA ALA A 303 -14.97 -6.62 23.78
C ALA A 303 -15.60 -6.95 25.15
N GLY A 304 -15.87 -5.92 25.96
CA GLY A 304 -16.52 -6.05 27.28
C GLY A 304 -15.56 -6.11 28.49
N SER A 305 -14.26 -5.97 28.28
CA SER A 305 -13.29 -5.97 29.38
C SER A 305 -13.19 -4.60 30.08
N PRO A 306 -12.92 -4.54 31.40
CA PRO A 306 -12.79 -3.28 32.13
C PRO A 306 -11.57 -2.49 31.67
N THR A 307 -11.77 -1.21 31.36
CA THR A 307 -10.70 -0.28 30.98
C THR A 307 -9.91 0.17 32.21
N VAL A 308 -8.58 0.14 32.12
CA VAL A 308 -7.68 0.65 33.17
C VAL A 308 -7.41 2.12 32.89
N ARG A 309 -7.85 3.00 33.80
CA ARG A 309 -7.62 4.44 33.67
C ARG A 309 -6.15 4.75 33.91
N MET A 310 -5.60 5.75 33.21
CA MET A 310 -4.22 6.18 33.44
C MET A 310 -3.97 6.73 34.87
N SER A 311 -5.04 7.04 35.63
CA SER A 311 -4.95 7.34 37.08
C SER A 311 -4.43 6.16 37.91
N ASP A 312 -4.47 4.95 37.37
CA ASP A 312 -4.14 3.71 38.06
C ASP A 312 -2.69 3.25 37.72
N ALA A 313 -1.93 4.07 36.97
CA ALA A 313 -0.60 3.78 36.44
C ALA A 313 0.56 3.77 37.47
N SER A 314 0.26 3.82 38.78
CA SER A 314 1.27 3.75 39.84
C SER A 314 1.95 2.37 39.97
N GLN A 315 1.72 1.44 39.04
CA GLN A 315 2.19 0.06 39.10
C GLN A 315 3.32 -0.29 38.12
N TYR A 316 3.81 0.65 37.31
CA TYR A 316 4.90 0.35 36.37
C TYR A 316 6.28 0.66 36.99
N PRO A 317 7.18 -0.35 37.11
CA PRO A 317 8.53 -0.13 37.59
C PRO A 317 9.30 0.72 36.57
N MET A 318 9.87 1.82 37.06
CA MET A 318 10.76 2.72 36.31
C MET A 318 12.00 1.95 35.81
N GLY A 319 11.99 1.53 34.55
CA GLY A 319 13.08 0.75 33.94
C GLY A 319 12.91 0.51 32.45
N ASP A 320 11.68 0.33 31.98
CA ASP A 320 11.35 0.32 30.57
C ASP A 320 10.75 1.68 30.15
N MET A 321 10.96 2.04 28.88
CA MET A 321 10.59 3.34 28.29
C MET A 321 9.24 3.88 28.79
N PRO A 322 9.09 5.22 28.94
CA PRO A 322 7.83 5.80 29.37
C PRO A 322 6.71 5.27 28.47
N PRO A 323 5.59 4.78 29.04
CA PRO A 323 4.46 4.35 28.22
C PRO A 323 4.01 5.51 27.33
N PRO A 324 3.41 5.23 26.16
CA PRO A 324 2.79 6.27 25.36
C PRO A 324 1.89 7.11 26.26
N ILE A 325 1.99 8.44 26.15
CA ILE A 325 1.12 9.35 26.89
C ILE A 325 -0.29 9.14 26.34
N ILE A 326 -1.07 8.27 26.98
CA ILE A 326 -2.49 8.11 26.70
C ILE A 326 -3.18 9.28 27.42
N LEU A 327 -3.73 10.22 26.66
CA LEU A 327 -4.40 11.37 27.26
C LEU A 327 -5.63 10.89 28.06
N PRO A 328 -5.96 11.52 29.20
CA PRO A 328 -7.15 11.17 29.97
C PRO A 328 -8.42 11.21 29.09
N GLY A 329 -9.14 10.09 28.99
CA GLY A 329 -10.39 9.98 28.21
C GLY A 329 -10.34 9.05 26.98
N MET A 330 -9.18 8.48 26.64
CA MET A 330 -9.05 7.55 25.50
C MET A 330 -9.60 6.14 25.75
N ASP A 331 -10.07 5.84 26.96
CA ASP A 331 -10.52 4.50 27.39
C ASP A 331 -11.76 4.00 26.63
N GLN A 332 -12.51 4.88 25.96
CA GLN A 332 -13.66 4.51 25.14
C GLN A 332 -13.82 5.49 23.98
N VAL A 333 -12.87 5.53 23.06
CA VAL A 333 -13.21 6.09 21.76
C VAL A 333 -14.03 5.02 21.04
N ALA A 334 -15.35 5.05 21.24
CA ALA A 334 -16.27 4.38 20.33
C ALA A 334 -16.21 5.17 19.02
N TRP A 335 -15.33 4.74 18.12
CA TRP A 335 -15.30 5.28 16.76
C TRP A 335 -16.61 4.89 16.08
N ALA A 336 -17.20 5.82 15.33
CA ALA A 336 -18.22 5.46 14.35
C ALA A 336 -17.54 4.69 13.21
N ALA A 337 -17.16 3.44 13.48
CA ALA A 337 -16.56 2.54 12.53
C ALA A 337 -17.63 1.66 11.91
N ASP A 338 -17.49 1.43 10.61
CA ASP A 338 -18.21 0.39 9.92
C ASP A 338 -17.79 -0.98 10.44
N PRO A 339 -18.74 -1.90 10.71
CA PRO A 339 -18.38 -3.26 11.09
C PRO A 339 -17.71 -3.97 9.92
N ILE A 340 -16.70 -4.81 10.20
CA ILE A 340 -16.00 -5.60 9.17
C ILE A 340 -16.93 -6.50 8.34
N THR A 341 -18.13 -6.81 8.84
CA THR A 341 -19.14 -7.58 8.12
C THR A 341 -19.68 -6.87 6.87
N LYS A 342 -19.55 -5.54 6.78
CA LYS A 342 -19.88 -4.74 5.59
C LYS A 342 -18.84 -4.87 4.48
N ILE A 343 -17.63 -5.36 4.77
CA ILE A 343 -16.59 -5.50 3.74
C ILE A 343 -17.10 -6.47 2.67
N GLY A 344 -17.21 -5.93 1.45
CA GLY A 344 -17.71 -6.66 0.31
C GLY A 344 -19.21 -6.95 0.32
N ASP A 345 -20.06 -6.30 1.11
CA ASP A 345 -21.51 -6.50 1.03
C ASP A 345 -22.13 -6.09 -0.32
N GLY A 346 -21.34 -5.44 -1.19
CA GLY A 346 -21.72 -4.99 -2.53
C GLY A 346 -22.47 -3.65 -2.54
N VAL A 347 -22.62 -3.00 -1.38
CA VAL A 347 -23.34 -1.74 -1.20
C VAL A 347 -22.54 -0.70 -0.40
N SER A 348 -21.74 -1.13 0.57
CA SER A 348 -20.92 -0.32 1.47
C SER A 348 -19.49 -0.13 0.92
N GLY A 349 -18.88 1.03 1.20
CA GLY A 349 -17.47 1.26 0.84
C GLY A 349 -17.23 1.52 -0.64
N GLY A 350 -18.01 2.44 -1.20
CA GLY A 350 -18.04 2.80 -2.62
C GLY A 350 -16.93 3.74 -3.06
N PHE A 351 -17.01 4.14 -4.33
CA PHE A 351 -16.20 5.25 -4.86
C PHE A 351 -16.62 6.55 -4.16
N GLU A 352 -15.65 7.33 -3.68
CA GLU A 352 -15.83 8.57 -2.88
C GLU A 352 -16.42 8.40 -1.47
N VAL A 353 -16.96 7.23 -1.10
CA VAL A 353 -17.50 6.94 0.25
C VAL A 353 -16.82 5.68 0.81
N PRO A 354 -15.56 5.79 1.28
CA PRO A 354 -14.84 4.67 1.86
C PRO A 354 -15.50 4.18 3.15
N MET A 355 -15.38 2.89 3.42
CA MET A 355 -15.65 2.35 4.75
C MET A 355 -14.53 2.74 5.69
N HIS A 356 -14.89 3.12 6.92
CA HIS A 356 -13.91 3.39 7.95
C HIS A 356 -13.99 2.30 9.00
N ILE A 357 -12.92 1.52 9.16
CA ILE A 357 -12.90 0.46 10.17
C ILE A 357 -12.07 0.85 11.37
N SER A 358 -12.37 0.19 12.48
CA SER A 358 -11.76 0.43 13.78
C SER A 358 -10.33 -0.13 13.85
N ALA A 359 -9.50 0.52 14.66
CA ALA A 359 -8.18 0.01 15.06
C ALA A 359 -8.25 -1.34 15.80
N TYR A 360 -9.41 -1.66 16.36
CA TYR A 360 -9.64 -2.87 17.15
C TYR A 360 -9.98 -4.11 16.32
N GLU A 361 -10.04 -3.98 14.99
CA GLU A 361 -10.36 -5.10 14.12
C GLU A 361 -9.15 -6.02 13.95
N ASP A 362 -9.41 -7.33 13.98
CA ASP A 362 -8.37 -8.33 13.70
C ASP A 362 -7.95 -8.24 12.23
N VAL A 363 -6.68 -7.91 11.99
CA VAL A 363 -6.08 -7.75 10.66
C VAL A 363 -6.29 -9.00 9.79
N GLY A 364 -6.18 -10.19 10.39
CA GLY A 364 -6.44 -11.46 9.71
C GLY A 364 -7.89 -11.62 9.25
N GLN A 365 -8.86 -11.21 10.06
CA GLN A 365 -10.28 -11.19 9.70
C GLN A 365 -10.55 -10.16 8.61
N VAL A 366 -9.97 -8.97 8.69
CA VAL A 366 -10.07 -7.94 7.64
C VAL A 366 -9.54 -8.50 6.32
N TRP A 367 -8.34 -9.10 6.33
CA TRP A 367 -7.75 -9.74 5.15
C TRP A 367 -8.65 -10.84 4.57
N GLN A 368 -9.19 -11.72 5.42
CA GLN A 368 -10.09 -12.77 4.97
C GLN A 368 -11.35 -12.20 4.31
N ARG A 369 -11.96 -11.17 4.91
CA ARG A 369 -13.15 -10.50 4.36
C ARG A 369 -12.87 -9.83 3.01
N LEU A 370 -11.72 -9.18 2.87
CA LEU A 370 -11.30 -8.58 1.60
C LEU A 370 -11.18 -9.64 0.51
N ARG A 371 -10.52 -10.78 0.78
CA ARG A 371 -10.41 -11.88 -0.20
C ARG A 371 -11.76 -12.50 -0.57
N ASP A 372 -12.71 -12.54 0.35
CA ASP A 372 -14.05 -13.06 0.05
C ASP A 372 -14.91 -12.06 -0.73
N SER A 373 -14.59 -10.77 -0.71
CA SER A 373 -15.38 -9.73 -1.39
C SER A 373 -15.40 -9.85 -2.92
N VAL A 374 -14.34 -10.38 -3.56
CA VAL A 374 -14.30 -10.60 -5.02
C VAL A 374 -15.36 -11.59 -5.52
N LYS A 375 -15.92 -12.40 -4.61
CA LYS A 375 -16.99 -13.38 -4.90
C LYS A 375 -18.37 -12.73 -4.96
N ARG A 376 -18.49 -11.45 -4.60
CA ARG A 376 -19.74 -10.70 -4.53
C ARG A 376 -19.76 -9.63 -5.63
N PRO A 377 -20.93 -9.05 -5.96
CA PRO A 377 -20.99 -7.97 -6.94
C PRO A 377 -20.14 -6.76 -6.51
N PRO A 378 -19.49 -6.06 -7.45
CA PRO A 378 -18.73 -4.86 -7.13
C PRO A 378 -19.65 -3.70 -6.70
N VAL A 379 -19.16 -2.86 -5.81
CA VAL A 379 -19.83 -1.63 -5.33
C VAL A 379 -19.93 -0.56 -6.42
N THR A 380 -19.06 -0.64 -7.45
CA THR A 380 -19.11 0.23 -8.63
C THR A 380 -19.37 -0.58 -9.91
N ARG A 381 -20.19 -0.04 -10.83
CA ARG A 381 -20.46 -0.70 -12.12
C ARG A 381 -19.71 -0.12 -13.32
N HIS A 382 -19.31 1.16 -13.24
CA HIS A 382 -18.77 1.93 -14.37
C HIS A 382 -17.52 2.75 -14.00
N LEU A 383 -16.73 2.29 -13.03
CA LEU A 383 -15.50 2.96 -12.64
C LEU A 383 -14.43 2.80 -13.73
N THR A 384 -13.56 3.79 -13.88
CA THR A 384 -12.41 3.74 -14.77
C THR A 384 -11.12 3.89 -13.97
N VAL A 385 -10.02 3.36 -14.51
CA VAL A 385 -8.67 3.54 -13.92
C VAL A 385 -8.35 5.03 -13.77
N SER A 386 -8.71 5.85 -14.77
CA SER A 386 -8.49 7.30 -14.71
C SER A 386 -9.28 7.96 -13.58
N ALA A 387 -10.56 7.63 -13.41
CA ALA A 387 -11.38 8.22 -12.35
C ALA A 387 -10.89 7.81 -10.96
N TRP A 388 -10.48 6.55 -10.79
CA TRP A 388 -9.88 6.05 -9.55
C TRP A 388 -8.57 6.76 -9.22
N ASN A 389 -7.69 6.88 -10.21
CA ASN A 389 -6.43 7.58 -10.02
C ASN A 389 -6.65 9.05 -9.70
N ASP A 390 -7.56 9.69 -10.42
CA ASP A 390 -7.88 11.11 -10.23
C ASP A 390 -8.46 11.39 -8.84
N TYR A 391 -9.32 10.50 -8.31
CA TYR A 391 -9.80 10.57 -6.93
C TYR A 391 -8.65 10.61 -5.92
N HIS A 392 -7.66 9.71 -6.06
CA HIS A 392 -6.52 9.67 -5.15
C HIS A 392 -5.55 10.84 -5.32
N LEU A 393 -5.26 11.25 -6.56
CA LEU A 393 -4.42 12.42 -6.84
C LEU A 393 -4.97 13.69 -6.19
N HIS A 394 -6.30 13.82 -6.13
CA HIS A 394 -6.96 15.02 -5.64
C HIS A 394 -7.55 14.90 -4.22
N ARG A 395 -7.19 13.84 -3.51
CA ARG A 395 -7.56 13.70 -2.10
C ARG A 395 -6.73 14.67 -1.25
N ASP A 396 -7.38 15.35 -0.30
CA ASP A 396 -6.71 16.24 0.63
C ASP A 396 -5.70 15.43 1.48
N PRO A 397 -4.39 15.66 1.35
CA PRO A 397 -3.39 14.91 2.10
C PRO A 397 -3.29 15.33 3.57
N ASN A 398 -4.04 16.35 3.99
CA ASN A 398 -4.21 16.80 5.37
C ASN A 398 -5.66 16.65 5.86
N GLU A 399 -6.49 15.86 5.17
CA GLU A 399 -7.88 15.61 5.54
C GLU A 399 -8.02 15.22 7.02
N GLY A 400 -8.85 15.95 7.77
CA GLY A 400 -9.09 15.69 9.19
C GLY A 400 -7.99 16.18 10.14
N ARG A 401 -6.98 16.90 9.64
CA ARG A 401 -5.92 17.50 10.46
C ARG A 401 -6.27 18.94 10.83
N SER A 402 -5.82 19.37 11.99
CA SER A 402 -5.82 20.79 12.35
C SER A 402 -4.91 21.57 11.40
N LYS A 403 -5.34 22.77 10.99
CA LYS A 403 -4.54 23.63 10.09
C LYS A 403 -3.22 24.04 10.75
N ASP A 404 -2.15 24.05 9.97
CA ASP A 404 -0.83 24.53 10.36
C ASP A 404 -0.26 25.50 9.30
N GLY A 405 0.60 26.43 9.73
CA GLY A 405 1.19 27.43 8.84
C GLY A 405 2.13 26.86 7.77
N GLU A 406 2.58 25.61 7.93
CA GLU A 406 3.45 24.90 6.98
C GLU A 406 2.65 23.95 6.07
N ASP A 407 1.32 24.02 6.11
CA ASP A 407 0.43 23.19 5.30
C ASP A 407 0.73 23.27 3.81
N LEU A 408 0.55 22.13 3.14
CA LEU A 408 0.65 22.02 1.68
C LEU A 408 -0.29 23.03 1.00
N ASP A 409 0.23 23.71 -0.02
CA ASP A 409 -0.59 24.60 -0.86
C ASP A 409 -1.73 23.79 -1.52
N PRO A 410 -3.01 24.19 -1.33
CA PRO A 410 -4.13 23.47 -1.91
C PRO A 410 -4.08 23.32 -3.43
N SER A 411 -3.39 24.21 -4.16
CA SER A 411 -3.22 24.11 -5.62
C SER A 411 -2.39 22.89 -6.07
N LEU A 412 -1.69 22.23 -5.14
CA LEU A 412 -0.89 21.03 -5.40
C LEU A 412 -1.69 19.72 -5.32
N TRP A 413 -2.94 19.78 -4.89
CA TRP A 413 -3.83 18.61 -4.82
C TRP A 413 -5.27 18.89 -5.21
N LYS A 414 -5.76 20.13 -5.21
CA LYS A 414 -7.11 20.43 -5.71
C LYS A 414 -7.15 20.32 -7.23
N ARG A 415 -8.24 19.74 -7.76
CA ARG A 415 -8.54 19.80 -9.19
C ARG A 415 -8.54 21.27 -9.64
N LYS A 416 -7.85 21.55 -10.73
CA LYS A 416 -7.80 22.88 -11.34
C LYS A 416 -9.07 23.18 -12.12
#